data_AF-A0A1A8XMV4-F1
#
_entry.id   AF-A0A1A8XMV4-F1
#
_cell.length_a   1.000
_cell.length_b   1.000
_cell.length_c   1.000
_cell.angle_alpha   90.00
_cell.angle_beta   90.00
_cell.angle_gamma   90.00
#
_symmetry.space_group_name_H-M   'P 1'
#
loop_
_entity.id
_entity.type
_entity.pdbx_description
1 polymer ?
#
loop_
_entity_poly.entity_id
_entity_poly.type
_entity_poly.pdbx_seq_one_letter_code
_entity_poly.pdbx_strand_id
1 'polypeptide(L)'
;MPDSDPLPIMPRRTSPHAFRRLASRYLLAAILLLALRGHAETLLCHVTYGGETRILQAQPVSSPYTVPVRAIGSYFLFRMVFQPEPRDLATIKIYVFSERDDGPALIHQLTHPYPPPTPPRSSYGFTGLNSVHEPIRDGEIQYWCELSPVEKGTP
;
A
#
# COMPACT_ATOMS: atom_id res chain seq x y z
N MET A 1 -55.12 48.19 53.14
CA MET A 1 -54.58 48.22 51.76
C MET A 1 -53.16 47.68 51.84
N PRO A 2 -52.93 46.42 51.45
CA PRO A 2 -51.62 45.79 51.46
C PRO A 2 -50.95 45.97 50.09
N ASP A 3 -49.64 46.18 50.06
CA ASP A 3 -48.73 45.91 48.94
C ASP A 3 -47.33 46.34 49.40
N SER A 4 -46.21 45.65 49.20
CA SER A 4 -45.86 44.28 48.81
C SER A 4 -44.34 44.37 48.70
N ASP A 5 -43.58 43.75 49.62
CA ASP A 5 -42.12 43.73 49.54
C ASP A 5 -41.65 42.92 48.31
N PRO A 6 -40.68 43.40 47.52
CA PRO A 6 -40.11 42.60 46.45
C PRO A 6 -39.05 41.62 46.99
N LEU A 7 -39.22 40.34 46.65
CA LEU A 7 -38.27 39.25 46.89
C LEU A 7 -36.99 39.36 46.04
N PRO A 8 -35.89 38.69 46.44
CA PRO A 8 -34.54 38.93 45.93
C PRO A 8 -34.28 38.23 44.58
N ILE A 9 -33.51 38.90 43.72
CA ILE A 9 -33.01 38.35 42.46
C ILE A 9 -31.77 37.51 42.76
N MET A 10 -31.89 36.19 42.74
CA MET A 10 -30.73 35.29 42.78
C MET A 10 -30.01 35.26 41.42
N PRO A 11 -28.66 35.33 41.39
CA PRO A 11 -27.91 35.13 40.16
C PRO A 11 -27.89 33.65 39.77
N ARG A 12 -28.23 33.38 38.50
CA ARG A 12 -28.14 32.06 37.88
C ARG A 12 -26.67 31.63 37.80
N ARG A 13 -26.28 30.68 38.63
CA ARG A 13 -24.94 30.08 38.60
C ARG A 13 -24.84 29.16 37.37
N THR A 14 -24.21 29.62 36.30
CA THR A 14 -23.93 28.78 35.12
C THR A 14 -22.86 27.75 35.47
N SER A 15 -23.23 26.47 35.38
CA SER A 15 -22.40 25.32 35.76
C SER A 15 -21.24 25.11 34.77
N PRO A 16 -19.96 25.15 35.22
CA PRO A 16 -18.78 24.93 34.36
C PRO A 16 -18.64 23.48 33.86
N HIS A 17 -19.50 22.57 34.31
CA HIS A 17 -19.45 21.15 33.97
C HIS A 17 -19.92 20.83 32.56
N ALA A 18 -20.75 21.68 31.95
CA ALA A 18 -21.21 21.48 30.57
C ALA A 18 -20.06 21.62 29.56
N PHE A 19 -19.19 22.61 29.76
CA PHE A 19 -18.06 22.89 28.87
C PHE A 19 -17.01 21.77 28.86
N ARG A 20 -16.74 21.16 30.03
CA ARG A 20 -15.80 20.03 30.17
C ARG A 20 -16.25 18.75 29.45
N ARG A 21 -17.57 18.49 29.37
CA ARG A 21 -18.11 17.28 28.73
C ARG A 21 -18.11 17.37 27.21
N LEU A 22 -18.32 18.56 26.65
CA LEU A 22 -18.25 18.77 25.19
C LEU A 22 -16.80 18.67 24.68
N ALA A 23 -15.83 19.30 25.35
CA ALA A 23 -14.42 19.24 24.96
C ALA A 23 -13.88 17.80 24.89
N SER A 24 -14.30 16.92 25.82
CA SER A 24 -13.89 15.51 25.85
C SER A 24 -14.43 14.69 24.68
N ARG A 25 -15.65 14.97 24.18
CA ARG A 25 -16.26 14.23 23.05
C ARG A 25 -15.58 14.57 21.72
N TYR A 26 -15.23 15.84 21.50
CA TYR A 26 -14.50 16.25 20.30
C TYR A 26 -13.07 15.73 20.27
N LEU A 27 -12.42 15.62 21.45
CA LEU A 27 -11.08 15.04 21.56
C LEU A 27 -11.07 13.55 21.21
N LEU A 28 -12.07 12.77 21.67
CA LEU A 28 -12.20 11.35 21.32
C LEU A 28 -12.50 11.14 19.83
N ALA A 29 -13.37 11.97 19.22
CA ALA A 29 -13.66 11.90 17.80
C ALA A 29 -12.44 12.20 16.92
N ALA A 30 -11.62 13.18 17.31
CA ALA A 30 -10.37 13.51 16.62
C ALA A 30 -9.33 12.38 16.71
N ILE A 31 -9.24 11.69 17.85
CA ILE A 31 -8.33 10.53 18.03
C ILE A 31 -8.77 9.35 17.15
N LEU A 32 -10.09 9.11 17.03
CA LEU A 32 -10.61 8.01 16.21
C LEU A 32 -10.38 8.22 14.70
N LEU A 33 -10.48 9.46 14.22
CA LEU A 33 -10.19 9.82 12.82
C LEU A 33 -8.71 9.68 12.45
N LEU A 34 -7.79 9.80 13.43
CA LEU A 34 -6.35 9.67 13.19
C LEU A 34 -5.87 8.20 13.11
N ALA A 35 -6.67 7.25 13.59
CA ALA A 35 -6.32 5.83 13.66
C ALA A 35 -6.49 5.08 12.33
N LEU A 36 -7.13 5.67 11.31
CA LEU A 36 -7.33 5.05 9.99
C LEU A 36 -6.14 5.18 9.03
N ARG A 37 -4.92 5.40 9.53
CA ARG A 37 -3.74 5.35 8.66
C ARG A 37 -3.49 3.89 8.26
N GLY A 38 -3.95 3.53 7.06
CA GLY A 38 -3.55 2.29 6.39
C GLY A 38 -2.03 2.19 6.41
N HIS A 39 -1.51 1.01 6.75
CA HIS A 39 -0.08 0.77 6.69
C HIS A 39 0.34 0.86 5.22
N ALA A 40 1.11 1.91 4.89
CA ALA A 40 1.73 1.99 3.60
C ALA A 40 2.81 0.90 3.55
N GLU A 41 2.60 -0.09 2.67
CA GLU A 41 3.59 -1.10 2.34
C GLU A 41 4.22 -0.76 0.99
N THR A 42 5.43 -1.25 0.75
CA THR A 42 6.08 -1.19 -0.56
C THR A 42 6.30 -2.61 -1.05
N LEU A 43 5.96 -2.85 -2.32
CA LEU A 43 6.29 -4.10 -2.98
C LEU A 43 7.75 -4.05 -3.43
N LEU A 44 8.56 -4.98 -2.93
CA LEU A 44 9.95 -5.15 -3.34
C LEU A 44 10.05 -6.41 -4.20
N CYS A 45 10.67 -6.31 -5.37
CA CYS A 45 10.98 -7.45 -6.21
C CYS A 45 12.49 -7.51 -6.45
N HIS A 46 13.09 -8.63 -6.04
CA HIS A 46 14.48 -8.95 -6.30
C HIS A 46 14.54 -9.60 -7.68
N VAL A 47 15.27 -8.99 -8.60
CA VAL A 47 15.31 -9.38 -10.01
C VAL A 47 16.76 -9.63 -10.41
N THR A 48 17.06 -10.86 -10.83
CA THR A 48 18.38 -11.28 -11.29
C THR A 48 18.37 -11.50 -12.80
N TYR A 49 19.28 -10.84 -13.51
CA TYR A 49 19.49 -11.02 -14.94
C TYR A 49 20.98 -10.91 -15.26
N GLY A 50 21.50 -11.85 -16.05
CA GLY A 50 22.94 -11.86 -16.42
C GLY A 50 23.89 -11.95 -15.22
N GLY A 51 23.44 -12.52 -14.09
CA GLY A 51 24.21 -12.61 -12.84
C GLY A 51 24.14 -11.38 -11.94
N GLU A 52 23.49 -10.29 -12.36
CA GLU A 52 23.30 -9.10 -11.53
C GLU A 52 21.89 -9.10 -10.91
N THR A 53 21.81 -8.90 -9.58
CA THR A 53 20.54 -8.75 -8.86
C THR A 53 20.26 -7.28 -8.53
N ARG A 54 19.05 -6.82 -8.85
CA ARG A 54 18.54 -5.49 -8.52
C ARG A 54 17.24 -5.61 -7.72
N ILE A 55 17.04 -4.68 -6.78
CA ILE A 55 15.76 -4.57 -6.05
C ILE A 55 14.92 -3.48 -6.70
N LEU A 56 13.79 -3.87 -7.27
CA LEU A 56 12.80 -2.96 -7.82
C LEU A 56 11.73 -2.70 -6.77
N GLN A 57 11.21 -1.48 -6.75
CA GLN A 57 10.19 -1.06 -5.79
C GLN A 57 8.92 -0.61 -6.54
N ALA A 58 7.75 -0.97 -6.02
CA ALA A 58 6.47 -0.41 -6.44
C ALA A 58 5.67 0.08 -5.22
N GLN A 59 5.21 1.33 -5.34
CA GLN A 59 4.29 1.93 -4.39
C GLN A 59 2.84 1.49 -4.71
N PRO A 60 1.94 1.54 -3.72
CA PRO A 60 0.51 1.40 -3.94
C PRO A 60 0.00 2.32 -5.05
N VAL A 61 -0.83 1.79 -5.95
CA VAL A 61 -1.52 2.56 -6.98
C VAL A 61 -3.04 2.40 -6.90
N SER A 62 -3.76 3.46 -7.24
CA SER A 62 -5.23 3.43 -7.37
C SER A 62 -5.71 2.90 -8.72
N SER A 63 -4.84 2.92 -9.73
CA SER A 63 -5.15 2.42 -11.07
C SER A 63 -3.98 1.57 -11.60
N PRO A 64 -4.22 0.34 -12.06
CA PRO A 64 -3.16 -0.51 -12.58
C PRO A 64 -2.56 0.07 -13.88
N TYR A 65 -3.33 0.84 -14.65
CA TYR A 65 -2.95 1.34 -15.97
C TYR A 65 -1.89 2.45 -15.94
N THR A 66 -1.64 3.06 -14.78
CA THR A 66 -0.62 4.11 -14.64
C THR A 66 0.77 3.55 -14.33
N VAL A 67 0.87 2.23 -14.10
CA VAL A 67 2.12 1.57 -13.71
C VAL A 67 3.02 1.38 -14.93
N PRO A 68 4.25 1.94 -14.92
CA PRO A 68 5.17 1.83 -16.05
C PRO A 68 5.73 0.41 -16.19
N VAL A 69 6.11 0.09 -17.42
CA VAL A 69 6.93 -1.08 -17.75
C VAL A 69 8.40 -0.66 -17.69
N ARG A 70 9.27 -1.46 -17.06
CA ARG A 70 10.70 -1.18 -16.87
C ARG A 70 11.56 -2.18 -17.63
N ALA A 71 12.56 -1.71 -18.36
CA ALA A 71 13.53 -2.60 -18.99
C ALA A 71 14.45 -3.26 -17.94
N ILE A 72 14.70 -4.56 -18.11
CA ILE A 72 15.63 -5.37 -17.33
C ILE A 72 16.63 -6.00 -18.29
N GLY A 73 17.84 -5.46 -18.31
CA GLY A 73 18.84 -5.85 -19.29
C GLY A 73 18.37 -5.50 -20.71
N SER A 74 18.63 -6.40 -21.65
CA SER A 74 18.41 -6.16 -23.09
C SER A 74 17.15 -6.83 -23.65
N TYR A 75 16.58 -7.80 -22.93
CA TYR A 75 15.60 -8.72 -23.50
C TYR A 75 14.29 -8.80 -22.72
N PHE A 76 14.25 -8.25 -21.51
CA PHE A 76 13.09 -8.36 -20.64
C PHE A 76 12.52 -7.00 -20.29
N LEU A 77 11.20 -6.96 -20.23
CA LEU A 77 10.47 -5.86 -19.63
C LEU A 77 9.70 -6.37 -18.42
N PHE A 78 9.67 -5.58 -17.36
CA PHE A 78 9.11 -5.97 -16.07
C PHE A 78 8.12 -4.91 -15.57
N ARG A 79 6.94 -5.33 -15.13
CA ARG A 79 5.90 -4.44 -14.59
C ARG A 79 5.35 -4.98 -13.29
N MET A 80 5.30 -4.11 -12.29
CA MET A 80 4.89 -4.42 -10.92
C MET A 80 3.67 -3.59 -10.55
N VAL A 81 2.50 -4.22 -10.52
CA VAL A 81 1.26 -3.56 -10.11
C VAL A 81 0.96 -3.95 -8.67
N PHE A 82 0.91 -2.95 -7.78
CA PHE A 82 0.45 -3.13 -6.41
C PHE A 82 -0.79 -2.27 -6.16
N GLN A 83 -1.96 -2.89 -6.16
CA GLN A 83 -3.24 -2.23 -5.92
C GLN A 83 -3.85 -2.78 -4.63
N PRO A 84 -3.71 -2.10 -3.48
CA PRO A 84 -4.26 -2.59 -2.22
C PRO A 84 -5.75 -2.29 -2.03
N GLU A 85 -6.33 -1.42 -2.86
CA GLU A 85 -7.72 -0.96 -2.76
C GLU A 85 -8.41 -0.85 -4.14
N PRO A 86 -9.74 -1.00 -4.22
CA PRO A 86 -10.64 -1.41 -3.13
C PRO A 86 -10.46 -2.90 -2.76
N ARG A 87 -10.93 -3.30 -1.57
CA ARG A 87 -10.64 -4.61 -0.96
C ARG A 87 -11.02 -5.81 -1.84
N ASP A 88 -12.10 -5.69 -2.60
CA ASP A 88 -12.61 -6.70 -3.52
C ASP A 88 -11.77 -6.84 -4.81
N LEU A 89 -10.98 -5.82 -5.15
CA LEU A 89 -10.07 -5.80 -6.29
C LEU A 89 -8.59 -5.80 -5.88
N ALA A 90 -8.31 -5.88 -4.58
CA ALA A 90 -6.97 -5.74 -4.03
C ALA A 90 -6.05 -6.87 -4.52
N THR A 91 -5.00 -6.51 -5.25
CA THR A 91 -4.15 -7.46 -5.96
C THR A 91 -2.74 -6.95 -6.15
N ILE A 92 -1.79 -7.90 -6.20
CA ILE A 92 -0.45 -7.69 -6.69
C ILE A 92 -0.30 -8.48 -7.99
N LYS A 93 0.15 -7.82 -9.05
CA LYS A 93 0.41 -8.46 -10.35
C LYS A 93 1.82 -8.17 -10.82
N ILE A 94 2.51 -9.23 -11.22
CA ILE A 94 3.84 -9.14 -11.82
C ILE A 94 3.72 -9.60 -13.27
N TYR A 95 4.27 -8.81 -14.18
CA TYR A 95 4.32 -9.14 -15.60
C TYR A 95 5.77 -9.14 -16.06
N VAL A 96 6.12 -10.15 -16.84
CA VAL A 96 7.38 -10.22 -17.57
C VAL A 96 7.07 -10.33 -19.05
N PHE A 97 7.65 -9.44 -19.83
CA PHE A 97 7.56 -9.44 -21.28
C PHE A 97 8.93 -9.72 -21.89
N SER A 98 8.94 -10.35 -23.06
CA SER A 98 10.09 -10.32 -23.97
C SER A 98 10.07 -8.99 -24.73
N GLU A 99 11.22 -8.31 -24.79
CA GLU A 99 11.44 -7.12 -25.63
C GLU A 99 11.83 -7.57 -27.05
N ARG A 100 10.96 -7.28 -28.01
CA ARG A 100 11.09 -7.72 -29.40
C ARG A 100 10.85 -6.57 -30.36
N ASP A 101 11.39 -6.73 -31.56
CA ASP A 101 11.31 -5.71 -32.62
C ASP A 101 9.87 -5.52 -33.13
N ASP A 102 9.05 -6.57 -33.06
CA ASP A 102 7.61 -6.56 -33.37
C ASP A 102 6.73 -6.09 -32.18
N GLY A 103 7.37 -5.71 -31.07
CA GLY A 103 6.74 -5.19 -29.87
C GLY A 103 6.80 -6.15 -28.67
N PRO A 104 6.55 -5.65 -27.44
CA PRO A 104 6.58 -6.47 -26.23
C PRO A 104 5.62 -7.66 -26.28
N ALA A 105 6.12 -8.86 -25.98
CA ALA A 105 5.30 -10.07 -25.86
C ALA A 105 5.22 -10.51 -24.40
N LEU A 106 4.02 -10.67 -23.83
CA LEU A 106 3.86 -11.19 -22.46
C LEU A 106 4.28 -12.67 -22.42
N ILE A 107 5.30 -12.98 -21.62
CA ILE A 107 5.84 -14.34 -21.50
C ILE A 107 5.60 -14.95 -20.11
N HIS A 108 5.29 -14.12 -19.10
CA HIS A 108 4.93 -14.60 -17.77
C HIS A 108 4.09 -13.58 -16.99
N GLN A 109 3.13 -14.07 -16.21
CA GLN A 109 2.31 -13.26 -15.32
C GLN A 109 2.01 -14.00 -14.01
N LEU A 110 2.19 -13.32 -12.89
CA LEU A 110 1.65 -13.73 -11.59
C LEU A 110 0.55 -12.79 -11.13
N THR A 111 -0.44 -13.33 -10.43
CA THR A 111 -1.49 -12.56 -9.76
C THR A 111 -1.68 -13.14 -8.37
N HIS A 112 -1.46 -12.30 -7.36
CA HIS A 112 -1.69 -12.62 -5.96
C HIS A 112 -2.80 -11.73 -5.39
N PRO A 113 -3.71 -12.27 -4.56
CA PRO A 113 -4.59 -11.44 -3.76
C PRO A 113 -3.77 -10.60 -2.78
N TYR A 114 -4.27 -9.42 -2.42
CA TYR A 114 -3.70 -8.62 -1.35
C TYR A 114 -4.66 -8.57 -0.14
N PRO A 115 -4.18 -8.80 1.10
CA PRO A 115 -2.80 -9.17 1.44
C PRO A 115 -2.47 -10.60 0.96
N PRO A 116 -1.21 -10.87 0.57
CA PRO A 116 -0.80 -12.21 0.18
C PRO A 116 -0.89 -13.16 1.39
N PRO A 117 -1.16 -14.45 1.18
CA PRO A 117 -1.10 -15.43 2.25
C PRO A 117 0.28 -15.41 2.90
N THR A 118 0.34 -15.49 4.23
CA THR A 118 1.63 -15.58 4.94
C THR A 118 2.38 -16.81 4.42
N PRO A 119 3.53 -16.64 3.72
CA PRO A 119 4.26 -17.78 3.22
C PRO A 119 4.86 -18.54 4.43
N PRO A 120 4.97 -19.88 4.36
CA PRO A 120 5.88 -20.59 5.27
C PRO A 120 7.26 -19.96 5.13
N ARG A 121 8.06 -19.90 6.22
CA ARG A 121 9.39 -19.25 6.26
C ARG A 121 10.19 -19.57 4.98
N SER A 122 10.14 -18.64 4.03
CA SER A 122 10.64 -18.80 2.66
C SER A 122 11.66 -17.70 2.45
N SER A 123 12.80 -18.07 1.87
CA SER A 123 13.83 -17.10 1.47
C SER A 123 13.42 -16.22 0.29
N TYR A 124 12.28 -16.52 -0.36
CA TYR A 124 11.86 -15.90 -1.63
C TYR A 124 10.48 -15.22 -1.53
N GLY A 125 10.16 -14.66 -0.37
CA GLY A 125 8.93 -13.89 -0.16
C GLY A 125 7.65 -14.68 -0.45
N PHE A 126 6.58 -13.98 -0.84
CA PHE A 126 5.26 -14.57 -1.06
C PHE A 126 5.06 -15.13 -2.48
N THR A 127 5.89 -14.72 -3.44
CA THR A 127 5.82 -15.24 -4.83
C THR A 127 6.59 -16.55 -5.01
N GLY A 128 7.52 -16.86 -4.11
CA GLY A 128 8.58 -17.83 -4.40
C GLY A 128 9.56 -17.34 -5.47
N LEU A 129 10.61 -18.13 -5.73
CA LEU A 129 11.55 -17.87 -6.82
C LEU A 129 10.94 -18.31 -8.15
N ASN A 130 10.94 -17.42 -9.13
CA ASN A 130 10.45 -17.65 -10.48
C ASN A 130 11.59 -17.48 -11.49
N SER A 131 11.76 -18.45 -12.38
CA SER A 131 12.66 -18.37 -13.55
C SER A 131 11.83 -18.23 -14.82
N VAL A 132 12.08 -17.18 -15.61
CA VAL A 132 11.39 -16.92 -16.86
C VAL A 132 12.41 -16.85 -17.99
N HIS A 133 12.12 -17.54 -19.08
CA HIS A 133 13.03 -17.65 -20.23
C HIS A 133 12.48 -16.86 -21.41
N GLU A 134 13.35 -16.10 -22.07
CA GLU A 134 13.04 -15.38 -23.30
C GLU A 134 13.10 -16.35 -24.50
N PRO A 135 12.04 -16.45 -25.32
CA PRO A 135 11.93 -17.50 -26.33
C PRO A 135 12.89 -17.44 -27.52
N ILE A 136 13.54 -16.31 -27.82
CA ILE A 136 14.30 -16.12 -29.07
C ILE A 136 15.81 -16.11 -28.84
N ARG A 137 16.27 -15.47 -27.76
CA ARG A 137 17.67 -15.13 -27.48
C ARG A 137 18.21 -15.88 -26.25
N ASP A 138 17.47 -16.89 -25.78
CA ASP A 138 17.79 -17.75 -24.64
C ASP A 138 18.18 -16.98 -23.35
N GLY A 139 17.61 -15.79 -23.17
CA GLY A 139 17.79 -15.02 -21.93
C GLY A 139 17.03 -15.66 -20.77
N GLU A 140 17.58 -15.61 -19.56
CA GLU A 140 16.86 -15.96 -18.33
C GLU A 140 16.78 -14.74 -17.40
N ILE A 141 15.60 -14.50 -16.84
CA ILE A 141 15.37 -13.62 -15.71
C ILE A 141 14.83 -14.43 -14.53
N GLN A 142 15.41 -14.24 -13.36
CA GLN A 142 14.92 -14.80 -12.12
C GLN A 142 14.36 -13.70 -11.23
N TYR A 143 13.23 -13.93 -10.58
CA TYR A 143 12.69 -12.95 -9.63
C TYR A 143 11.89 -13.56 -8.50
N TRP A 144 11.79 -12.80 -7.41
CA TRP A 144 10.86 -13.04 -6.32
C TRP A 144 10.49 -11.72 -5.66
N CYS A 145 9.33 -11.66 -5.00
CA CYS A 145 8.83 -10.44 -4.39
C CYS A 145 8.34 -10.64 -2.95
N GLU A 146 8.45 -9.56 -2.19
CA GLU A 146 8.02 -9.43 -0.81
C GLU A 146 7.35 -8.07 -0.57
N LEU A 147 6.58 -7.99 0.52
CA LEU A 147 6.07 -6.72 1.02
C LEU A 147 6.98 -6.26 2.16
N SER A 148 7.43 -5.02 2.08
CA SER A 148 8.14 -4.36 3.17
C SER A 148 7.25 -3.26 3.74
N PRO A 149 7.17 -3.08 5.07
CA PRO A 149 6.63 -1.87 5.65
C PRO A 149 7.36 -0.66 5.07
N VAL A 150 6.67 0.44 4.77
CA VAL A 150 7.35 1.69 4.43
C VAL A 150 8.26 2.05 5.60
N GLU A 151 9.57 1.99 5.38
CA GLU A 151 10.55 2.47 6.33
C GLU A 151 10.27 3.98 6.48
N LYS A 152 9.99 4.43 7.71
CA LYS A 152 9.88 5.86 7.99
C LYS A 152 11.24 6.46 7.72
N GLY A 153 11.43 7.03 6.53
CA GLY A 153 12.58 7.86 6.22
C GLY A 153 12.67 8.95 7.28
N THR A 154 13.72 8.89 8.10
CA THR A 154 14.16 10.01 8.93
C THR A 154 14.45 11.19 7.99
N PRO A 155 13.99 12.41 8.31
CA PRO A 155 14.19 13.59 7.47
C PRO A 155 15.66 13.92 7.21
#